data_AF-A0A922YSN2-F1
#
_entry.id   AF-A0A922YSN2-F1
#
_cell.length_a   1.000
_cell.length_b   1.000
_cell.length_c   1.000
_cell.angle_alpha   90.00
_cell.angle_beta   90.00
_cell.angle_gamma   90.00
#
_symmetry.space_group_name_H-M   'P 1'
#
loop_
_entity.id
_entity.type
_entity.pdbx_description
1 polymer ?
#
loop_
_entity_poly.entity_id
_entity_poly.type
_entity_poly.pdbx_seq_one_letter_code
_entity_poly.pdbx_strand_id
1 'polypeptide(L)'
;MKLSTRILVPLAFTLAAGASFAEGPLQGNEVFSSSAQSSLSRAEVRDQAVAARAAGLIANGEIQPVQAERGVGKSRDQVRAELAEARRLGLLAFGETLPIATPEQSEQIRLAGVRATQVVQK
;
A
#
# COMPACT_ATOMS: atom_id res chain seq x y z
N MET A 1 71.49 -25.14 -7.70
CA MET A 1 71.29 -25.96 -6.48
C MET A 1 69.91 -25.58 -5.92
N LYS A 2 68.89 -26.42 -6.17
CA LYS A 2 68.19 -27.30 -5.20
C LYS A 2 67.27 -26.57 -4.19
N LEU A 3 65.99 -26.56 -4.58
CA LEU A 3 64.71 -26.63 -3.85
C LEU A 3 64.72 -26.55 -2.32
N SER A 4 63.79 -25.76 -1.77
CA SER A 4 62.99 -26.16 -0.58
C SER A 4 61.72 -25.32 -0.44
N THR A 5 60.66 -25.80 -1.07
CA THR A 5 59.26 -25.50 -0.76
C THR A 5 58.93 -26.03 0.63
N ARG A 6 58.46 -25.18 1.55
CA ARG A 6 57.83 -25.61 2.82
C ARG A 6 56.58 -24.78 3.12
N ILE A 7 55.49 -25.31 2.59
CA ILE A 7 54.17 -25.51 3.20
C ILE A 7 53.64 -24.35 4.06
N LEU A 8 52.69 -23.65 3.45
CA LEU A 8 51.69 -22.76 4.01
C LEU A 8 50.82 -23.51 5.03
N VAL A 9 50.77 -23.06 6.28
CA VAL A 9 49.71 -23.41 7.24
C VAL A 9 48.92 -22.12 7.46
N PRO A 10 47.71 -21.97 6.88
CA PRO A 10 46.84 -20.89 7.29
C PRO A 10 46.25 -21.31 8.63
N LEU A 11 46.58 -20.58 9.69
CA LEU A 11 45.89 -20.70 10.96
C LEU A 11 44.45 -20.21 10.72
N ALA A 12 43.56 -21.13 10.36
CA ALA A 12 42.14 -20.86 10.21
C ALA A 12 41.58 -20.55 11.61
N PHE A 13 41.41 -19.27 11.91
CA PHE A 13 40.66 -18.82 13.07
C PHE A 13 39.18 -19.09 12.78
N THR A 14 38.70 -20.27 13.19
CA THR A 14 37.28 -20.61 13.10
C THR A 14 36.52 -19.69 14.05
N LEU A 15 35.89 -18.66 13.48
CA LEU A 15 34.93 -17.82 14.18
C LEU A 15 33.72 -18.71 14.52
N ALA A 16 33.76 -19.36 15.69
CA ALA A 16 32.60 -20.04 16.23
C ALA A 16 31.54 -18.96 16.54
N ALA A 17 30.64 -18.72 15.58
CA ALA A 17 29.43 -17.97 15.84
C ALA A 17 28.64 -18.74 16.91
N GLY A 18 28.70 -18.24 18.15
CA GLY A 18 27.90 -18.74 19.26
C GLY A 18 26.42 -18.46 19.00
N ALA A 19 25.78 -19.26 18.16
CA ALA A 19 24.33 -19.34 18.08
C ALA A 19 23.84 -20.21 19.25
N SER A 20 23.86 -19.65 20.45
CA SER A 20 23.04 -20.19 21.54
C SER A 20 21.63 -19.67 21.36
N PHE A 21 20.89 -20.26 20.44
CA PHE A 21 19.44 -20.18 20.47
C PHE A 21 18.97 -21.36 21.30
N ALA A 22 18.22 -21.08 22.37
CA ALA A 22 17.50 -22.10 23.11
C ALA A 22 16.53 -22.78 22.13
N GLU A 23 16.91 -23.94 21.63
CA GLU A 23 16.09 -24.77 20.75
C GLU A 23 15.08 -25.52 21.63
N GLY A 24 13.94 -24.86 21.84
CA GLY A 24 12.78 -25.43 22.50
C GLY A 24 11.55 -24.60 22.13
N PRO A 25 10.43 -25.21 21.73
CA PRO A 25 9.24 -24.45 21.38
C PRO A 25 8.70 -23.76 22.65
N LEU A 26 8.82 -22.43 22.70
CA LEU A 26 8.12 -21.62 23.69
C LEU A 26 6.62 -21.64 23.35
N GLN A 27 5.94 -22.70 23.79
CA GLN A 27 4.50 -22.83 23.65
C GLN A 27 3.83 -21.66 24.37
N GLY A 28 3.23 -20.74 23.60
CA GLY A 28 2.43 -19.64 24.13
C GLY A 28 2.73 -18.25 23.55
N ASN A 29 3.77 -18.09 22.71
CA ASN A 29 4.06 -16.79 22.08
C ASN A 29 3.50 -16.65 20.65
N GLU A 30 2.75 -17.63 20.16
CA GLU A 30 2.20 -17.67 18.79
C GLU A 30 1.23 -16.50 18.51
N VAL A 31 0.59 -15.96 19.54
CA VAL A 31 -0.50 -14.98 19.42
C VAL A 31 -0.01 -13.59 19.00
N PHE A 32 1.27 -13.29 19.26
CA PHE A 32 1.91 -12.01 18.89
C PHE A 32 3.10 -12.18 17.95
N SER A 33 3.34 -13.40 17.46
CA SER A 33 4.27 -13.65 16.35
C SER A 33 3.70 -12.95 15.12
N SER A 34 4.14 -11.72 14.88
CA SER A 34 3.83 -10.92 13.70
C SER A 34 4.10 -11.75 12.45
N SER A 35 3.04 -12.34 11.90
CA SER A 35 3.04 -13.09 10.64
C SER A 35 3.46 -12.24 9.44
N ALA A 36 3.60 -10.92 9.64
CA ALA A 36 4.41 -10.05 8.82
C ALA A 36 5.88 -10.07 9.30
N GLN A 37 6.58 -11.19 9.09
CA GLN A 37 8.05 -11.13 9.10
C GLN A 37 8.46 -10.24 7.92
N SER A 38 8.88 -9.01 8.22
CA SER A 38 9.48 -8.15 7.20
C SER A 38 10.68 -8.88 6.61
N SER A 39 10.73 -8.95 5.28
CA SER A 39 11.91 -9.45 4.56
C SER A 39 13.09 -8.48 4.59
N LEU A 40 12.89 -7.27 5.13
CA LEU A 40 13.91 -6.23 5.21
C LEU A 40 14.73 -6.36 6.49
N SER A 41 16.03 -6.12 6.36
CA SER A 41 16.91 -5.88 7.48
C SER A 41 16.53 -4.60 8.22
N ARG A 42 16.93 -4.50 9.49
CA ARG A 42 16.73 -3.26 10.26
C ARG A 42 17.44 -2.06 9.64
N ALA A 43 18.54 -2.27 8.91
CA ALA A 43 19.23 -1.18 8.23
C ALA A 43 18.35 -0.61 7.12
N GLU A 44 17.82 -1.48 6.25
CA GLU A 44 16.94 -1.08 5.15
C GLU A 44 15.66 -0.40 5.63
N VAL A 45 15.05 -0.89 6.72
CA VAL A 45 13.88 -0.24 7.33
C VAL A 45 14.20 1.16 7.83
N ARG A 46 15.39 1.39 8.40
CA ARG A 46 15.81 2.73 8.84
C ARG A 46 16.05 3.65 7.66
N ASP A 47 16.71 3.16 6.62
CA ASP A 47 16.98 3.94 5.41
C ASP A 47 15.67 4.35 4.73
N GLN A 48 14.70 3.43 4.64
CA GLN A 48 13.36 3.75 4.15
C GLN A 48 12.64 4.79 5.02
N ALA A 49 12.72 4.67 6.35
CA ALA A 49 12.12 5.64 7.26
C ALA A 49 12.74 7.03 7.13
N VAL A 50 14.07 7.11 6.95
CA VAL A 50 14.78 8.38 6.70
C VAL A 50 14.36 8.99 5.37
N ALA A 51 14.31 8.19 4.31
CA ALA A 51 13.88 8.65 2.99
C ALA A 51 12.42 9.14 3.01
N ALA A 52 11.52 8.41 3.65
CA ALA A 52 10.11 8.79 3.76
C ALA A 52 9.90 10.06 4.62
N ARG A 53 10.71 10.24 5.68
CA ARG A 53 10.73 11.49 6.45
C ARG A 53 11.21 12.67 5.61
N ALA A 54 12.30 12.50 4.85
CA ALA A 54 12.83 13.54 3.97
C ALA A 54 11.83 13.92 2.86
N ALA A 55 11.06 12.94 2.38
CA ALA A 55 10.00 13.14 1.39
C ALA A 55 8.70 13.72 1.96
N GLY A 56 8.62 14.00 3.28
CA GLY A 56 7.40 14.51 3.91
C GLY A 56 6.22 13.54 3.85
N LEU A 57 6.49 12.23 3.75
CA LEU A 57 5.47 11.18 3.70
C LEU A 57 5.09 10.65 5.09
N ILE A 58 5.80 11.08 6.13
CA ILE A 58 5.56 10.71 7.52
C ILE A 58 5.09 11.95 8.28
N ALA A 59 4.00 11.80 9.03
CA ALA A 59 3.53 12.85 9.93
C ALA A 59 4.60 13.19 10.98
N ASN A 60 4.85 14.49 11.19
CA ASN A 60 5.83 14.95 12.18
C ASN A 60 5.29 16.18 12.93
N GLY A 61 4.80 15.96 14.15
CA GLY A 61 4.05 16.99 14.90
C GLY A 61 2.76 17.35 14.18
N GLU A 62 2.58 18.63 13.86
CA GLU A 62 1.44 19.14 13.09
C GLU A 62 1.60 18.99 11.58
N ILE A 63 2.81 18.64 11.11
CA ILE A 63 3.08 18.43 9.69
C ILE A 63 2.36 17.15 9.25
N GLN A 64 1.28 17.34 8.49
CA GLN A 64 0.58 16.25 7.84
C GLN A 64 1.36 15.82 6.60
N PRO A 65 1.41 14.51 6.29
CA PRO A 65 2.05 14.05 5.07
C PRO A 65 1.35 14.65 3.86
N VAL A 66 2.12 14.90 2.79
CA VAL A 66 1.56 15.34 1.51
C VAL A 66 0.55 14.29 1.07
N GLN A 67 -0.74 14.62 1.16
CA GLN A 67 -1.79 13.75 0.66
C GLN A 67 -1.62 13.73 -0.87
N ALA A 68 -1.49 12.53 -1.44
CA ALA A 68 -1.63 12.37 -2.88
C ALA A 68 -2.89 13.12 -3.32
N GLU A 69 -2.81 13.90 -4.41
CA GLU A 69 -3.97 14.59 -4.95
C GLU A 69 -5.12 13.59 -5.04
N ARG A 70 -6.13 13.76 -4.18
CA ARG A 70 -7.40 13.08 -4.39
C ARG A 70 -7.89 13.63 -5.72
N GLY A 71 -7.82 12.79 -6.76
CA GLY A 71 -8.17 13.18 -8.12
C GLY A 71 -9.47 13.97 -8.13
N VAL A 72 -9.57 14.92 -9.07
CA VAL A 72 -10.70 15.85 -9.19
C VAL A 72 -12.01 15.11 -8.98
N GLY A 73 -12.66 15.36 -7.85
CA GLY A 73 -13.95 14.76 -7.54
C GLY A 73 -15.02 15.25 -8.51
N LYS A 74 -16.09 14.47 -8.69
CA LYS A 74 -17.23 14.88 -9.53
C LYS A 74 -17.82 16.20 -9.00
N SER A 75 -18.16 17.12 -9.90
CA SER A 75 -18.84 18.36 -9.52
C SER A 75 -20.24 18.06 -8.98
N ARG A 76 -20.83 19.00 -8.22
CA ARG A 76 -22.20 18.84 -7.71
C ARG A 76 -23.22 18.64 -8.83
N ASP A 77 -23.05 19.36 -9.94
CA ASP A 77 -23.95 19.26 -11.10
C ASP A 77 -23.81 17.91 -11.80
N GLN A 78 -22.57 17.41 -11.95
CA GLN A 78 -22.31 16.08 -12.46
C GLN A 78 -23.01 15.02 -11.60
N VAL A 79 -22.83 15.07 -10.28
CA VAL A 79 -23.44 14.10 -9.35
C VAL A 79 -24.97 14.16 -9.41
N ARG A 80 -25.56 15.35 -9.50
CA ARG A 80 -27.02 15.51 -9.61
C ARG A 80 -27.57 14.91 -10.89
N ALA A 81 -26.89 15.11 -12.02
CA ALA A 81 -27.30 14.55 -13.30
C ALA A 81 -27.17 13.02 -13.34
N GLU A 82 -26.05 12.49 -12.83
CA GLU A 82 -25.86 11.04 -12.69
C GLU A 82 -26.92 10.41 -11.77
N LEU A 83 -27.24 11.06 -10.65
CA LEU A 83 -28.26 10.60 -9.71
C LEU A 83 -29.66 10.62 -10.33
N ALA A 84 -30.00 11.64 -11.10
CA ALA A 84 -31.28 11.73 -11.80
C ALA A 84 -31.43 10.59 -12.83
N GLU A 85 -30.36 10.27 -13.56
CA GLU A 85 -30.35 9.18 -14.53
C GLU A 85 -30.45 7.81 -13.84
N ALA A 86 -29.71 7.60 -12.75
CA ALA A 86 -29.82 6.38 -11.93
C ALA A 86 -31.24 6.18 -11.39
N ARG A 87 -31.92 7.27 -10.97
CA ARG A 87 -33.33 7.24 -10.58
C ARG A 87 -34.25 6.84 -11.73
N ARG A 88 -34.06 7.42 -12.92
CA ARG A 88 -34.84 7.09 -14.12
C ARG A 88 -34.72 5.62 -14.51
N LEU A 89 -33.53 5.04 -14.31
CA LEU A 89 -33.23 3.64 -14.58
C LEU A 89 -33.67 2.68 -13.46
N GLY A 90 -34.19 3.18 -12.32
CA GLY A 90 -34.59 2.34 -11.20
C GLY A 90 -33.42 1.73 -10.43
N LEU A 91 -32.23 2.35 -10.49
CA LEU A 91 -30.99 1.84 -9.89
C LEU A 91 -30.72 2.39 -8.49
N LEU A 92 -31.72 2.99 -7.85
CA LEU A 92 -31.60 3.43 -6.46
C LEU A 92 -31.92 2.26 -5.53
N ALA A 93 -31.09 2.12 -4.49
CA ALA A 93 -31.34 1.16 -3.43
C ALA A 93 -32.68 1.42 -2.74
N PHE A 94 -33.41 0.36 -2.42
CA PHE A 94 -34.63 0.41 -1.63
C PHE A 94 -34.60 -0.70 -0.58
N GLY A 95 -34.59 -0.32 0.70
CA GLY A 95 -34.35 -1.26 1.79
C GLY A 95 -33.01 -1.98 1.64
N GLU A 96 -33.03 -3.30 1.63
CA GLU A 96 -31.85 -4.16 1.44
C GLU A 96 -31.60 -4.51 -0.04
N THR A 97 -32.47 -4.08 -0.95
CA THR A 97 -32.31 -4.35 -2.39
C THR A 97 -31.32 -3.37 -3.01
N LEU A 98 -30.20 -3.91 -3.49
CA LEU A 98 -29.14 -3.17 -4.18
C LEU A 98 -29.12 -3.55 -5.67
N PRO A 99 -29.77 -2.79 -6.56
CA PRO A 99 -29.78 -3.10 -7.97
C PRO A 99 -28.37 -3.00 -8.57
N ILE A 100 -27.97 -4.00 -9.36
CA ILE A 100 -26.69 -4.01 -10.08
C ILE A 100 -26.94 -3.42 -11.46
N ALA A 101 -26.29 -2.28 -11.75
CA ALA A 101 -26.37 -1.65 -13.06
C ALA A 101 -25.65 -2.50 -14.11
N THR A 102 -26.24 -2.63 -15.31
CA THR A 102 -25.50 -3.18 -16.46
C THR A 102 -24.39 -2.21 -16.90
N PRO A 103 -23.40 -2.67 -17.69
CA PRO A 103 -22.38 -1.78 -18.25
C PRO A 103 -22.98 -0.61 -19.04
N GLU A 104 -24.02 -0.85 -19.83
CA GLU A 104 -24.68 0.16 -20.65
C GLU A 104 -25.43 1.18 -19.79
N GLN A 105 -26.04 0.74 -18.69
CA GLN A 105 -26.71 1.64 -17.74
C GLN A 105 -25.70 2.52 -17.00
N SER A 106 -24.58 1.92 -16.58
CA SER A 106 -23.47 2.65 -15.94
C SER A 106 -22.90 3.72 -16.86
N GLU A 107 -22.78 3.40 -18.15
CA GLU A 107 -22.32 4.33 -19.16
C GLU A 107 -23.33 5.46 -19.41
N GLN A 108 -24.63 5.16 -19.47
CA GLN A 108 -25.67 6.19 -19.57
C GLN A 108 -25.65 7.17 -18.39
N ILE A 109 -25.51 6.65 -17.17
CA ILE A 109 -25.36 7.46 -15.96
C ILE A 109 -24.14 8.38 -16.11
N ARG A 110 -22.97 7.82 -16.44
CA ARG A 110 -21.73 8.59 -16.64
C ARG A 110 -21.90 9.71 -17.67
N LEU A 111 -22.51 9.41 -18.82
CA LEU A 111 -22.75 10.38 -19.88
C LEU A 111 -23.72 11.49 -19.47
N ALA A 112 -24.71 11.22 -18.62
CA ALA A 112 -25.57 12.26 -18.06
C ALA A 112 -24.75 13.27 -17.24
N GLY A 113 -23.81 12.77 -16.42
CA GLY A 113 -22.88 13.62 -15.68
C GLY A 113 -22.00 14.49 -16.58
N VAL A 114 -21.39 13.90 -17.60
CA VAL A 114 -20.52 14.62 -18.56
C VAL A 114 -21.29 15.71 -19.32
N ARG A 115 -22.53 15.45 -19.72
CA ARG A 115 -23.36 16.44 -20.40
C ARG A 115 -23.68 17.63 -19.51
N ALA A 116 -23.95 17.39 -18.23
CA ALA A 116 -24.27 18.47 -17.28
C ALA A 116 -23.09 19.43 -17.08
N THR A 117 -21.85 18.94 -17.05
CA THR A 117 -20.68 19.82 -16.92
C THR A 117 -20.40 20.61 -18.20
N GLN A 118 -20.75 20.09 -19.38
CA GLN A 118 -20.60 20.81 -20.64
C GLN A 118 -21.64 21.93 -20.81
N VAL A 119 -22.87 21.75 -20.31
CA VAL A 119 -23.93 22.77 -20.40
C VAL A 119 -23.63 23.98 -19.51
N VAL A 120 -22.99 23.79 -18.36
CA VAL A 120 -22.63 24.88 -17.44
C VAL A 120 -21.48 25.75 -17.97
N GLN A 121 -20.67 25.22 -18.89
CA GLN A 121 -19.47 25.90 -19.41
C GLN A 121 -19.72 26.72 -20.69
N LYS A 122 -20.98 26.91 -21.10
CA LYS A 122 -21.37 27.62 -22.31
C LYS A 122 -22.15 28.89 -21.97
#